data_AF-A0AAQ3KRB8-F1
#
_entry.id   AF-A0AAQ3KRB8-F1
#
_cell.length_a   1.000
_cell.length_b   1.000
_cell.length_c   1.000
_cell.angle_alpha   90.00
_cell.angle_beta   90.00
_cell.angle_gamma   90.00
#
_symmetry.space_group_name_H-M   'P 1'
#
loop_
_entity.id
_entity.type
_entity.pdbx_description
1 polymer ?
#
loop_
_entity_poly.entity_id
_entity_poly.type
_entity_poly.pdbx_seq_one_letter_code
_entity_poly.pdbx_strand_id
1 'polypeptide(L)'
;MSSAYEQPLLLQQRGREAEEEETLAAITDNADLMAEVLGRLDGRSLAAAGCVCRLWAAVSRRESVWEAVCGQHVAGGAAAGAQARPVVAALGGYRRLYRLCLGPALDRLGAGGWPAARLSLSLSLSLFSIECYERRLGRERGHPLPASLLFLGHGNPVDVS
;
A
#
# COMPACT_ATOMS: atom_id res chain seq x y z
N MET A 1 -2.63 -52.31 -27.25
CA MET A 1 -2.79 -51.30 -28.31
C MET A 1 -3.19 -49.94 -27.70
N SER A 2 -2.36 -49.33 -26.83
CA SER A 2 -2.74 -48.09 -26.12
C SER A 2 -1.68 -46.97 -26.12
N SER A 3 -0.50 -47.19 -26.71
CA SER A 3 0.64 -46.28 -26.54
C SER A 3 0.76 -45.15 -27.58
N ALA A 4 0.01 -45.21 -28.69
CA ALA A 4 0.22 -44.30 -29.82
C ALA A 4 -0.60 -42.99 -29.73
N TYR A 5 -1.63 -42.94 -28.87
CA TYR A 5 -2.55 -41.80 -28.77
C TYR A 5 -2.25 -40.86 -27.59
N GLU A 6 -1.53 -41.33 -26.57
CA GLU A 6 -1.11 -40.50 -25.42
C GLU A 6 0.10 -39.61 -25.73
N GLN A 7 0.95 -40.02 -26.67
CA GLN A 7 2.18 -39.32 -27.05
C GLN A 7 1.95 -37.90 -27.63
N PRO A 8 0.99 -37.65 -28.55
CA PRO A 8 0.74 -36.30 -29.05
C PRO A 8 0.13 -35.36 -27.99
N LEU A 9 -0.67 -35.88 -27.06
CA LEU A 9 -1.26 -35.07 -25.98
C LEU A 9 -0.22 -34.58 -24.97
N LEU A 10 0.74 -35.42 -24.60
CA LEU A 10 1.82 -35.03 -23.67
C LEU A 10 2.78 -34.00 -24.28
N LEU A 11 3.08 -34.09 -25.58
CA LEU A 11 3.88 -33.08 -26.28
C LEU A 11 3.16 -31.73 -26.39
N GLN A 12 1.84 -31.76 -26.58
CA GLN A 12 1.02 -30.56 -26.65
C GLN A 12 0.83 -29.90 -25.27
N GLN A 13 0.72 -30.69 -24.20
CA GLN A 13 0.74 -30.19 -22.82
C GLN A 13 2.10 -29.56 -22.48
N ARG A 14 3.20 -30.24 -22.80
CA ARG A 14 4.55 -29.75 -22.54
C ARG A 14 4.90 -28.47 -23.32
N GLY A 15 4.40 -28.34 -24.55
CA GLY A 15 4.54 -27.10 -25.33
C GLY A 15 3.77 -25.94 -24.71
N ARG A 16 2.56 -26.21 -24.19
CA ARG A 16 1.73 -25.21 -23.52
C ARG A 16 2.31 -24.77 -22.17
N GLU A 17 2.86 -25.71 -21.40
CA GLU A 17 3.57 -25.44 -20.15
C GLU A 17 4.83 -24.61 -20.39
N ALA A 18 5.57 -24.86 -21.47
CA ALA A 18 6.76 -24.07 -21.82
C ALA A 18 6.41 -22.63 -22.24
N GLU A 19 5.34 -22.43 -23.03
CA GLU A 19 4.83 -21.09 -23.36
C GLU A 19 4.32 -20.37 -22.11
N GLU A 20 3.67 -21.07 -21.18
CA GLU A 20 3.22 -20.51 -19.91
C GLU A 20 4.40 -20.13 -19.00
N GLU A 21 5.44 -20.95 -18.93
CA GLU A 21 6.68 -20.64 -18.20
C GLU A 21 7.41 -19.43 -18.79
N GLU A 22 7.49 -19.33 -20.12
CA GLU A 22 8.11 -18.20 -20.82
C GLU A 22 7.31 -16.90 -20.60
N THR A 23 5.98 -16.97 -20.64
CA THR A 23 5.12 -15.80 -20.35
C THR A 23 5.20 -15.37 -18.88
N LEU A 24 5.25 -16.32 -17.93
CA LEU A 24 5.45 -16.02 -16.51
C LEU A 24 6.82 -15.39 -16.24
N ALA A 25 7.88 -15.87 -16.92
CA ALA A 25 9.20 -15.27 -16.87
C ALA A 25 9.19 -13.84 -17.43
N ALA A 26 8.55 -13.61 -18.58
CA ALA A 26 8.43 -12.30 -19.19
C ALA A 26 7.64 -11.30 -18.33
N ILE A 27 6.56 -11.74 -17.67
CA ILE A 27 5.80 -10.91 -16.72
C ILE A 27 6.65 -10.59 -15.49
N THR A 28 7.41 -11.57 -15.00
CA THR A 28 8.29 -11.39 -13.85
C THR A 28 9.42 -10.42 -14.17
N ASP A 29 9.94 -10.37 -15.39
CA ASP A 29 11.00 -9.42 -15.78
C ASP A 29 10.50 -7.99 -16.04
N ASN A 30 9.19 -7.81 -16.27
CA ASN A 30 8.62 -6.49 -16.51
C ASN A 30 8.27 -5.77 -15.20
N ALA A 31 9.16 -4.89 -14.77
CA ALA A 31 9.01 -4.15 -13.52
C ALA A 31 7.80 -3.19 -13.49
N ASP A 32 7.28 -2.76 -14.65
CA ASP A 32 6.14 -1.84 -14.73
C ASP A 32 4.82 -2.61 -14.59
N LEU A 33 4.67 -3.74 -15.27
CA LEU A 33 3.54 -4.66 -15.06
C LEU A 33 3.49 -5.14 -13.61
N MET A 34 4.65 -5.49 -13.06
CA MET A 34 4.78 -5.84 -11.65
C MET A 34 4.32 -4.71 -10.72
N ALA A 35 4.67 -3.46 -11.02
CA ALA A 35 4.23 -2.32 -10.22
C ALA A 35 2.70 -2.15 -10.27
N GLU A 36 2.08 -2.41 -11.42
CA GLU A 36 0.64 -2.35 -11.60
C GLU A 36 -0.11 -3.46 -10.85
N VAL A 37 0.43 -4.69 -10.88
CA VAL A 37 -0.12 -5.83 -10.13
C VAL A 37 0.01 -5.60 -8.63
N LEU A 38 1.23 -5.27 -8.17
CA LEU A 38 1.50 -5.03 -6.75
C LEU A 38 0.74 -3.81 -6.22
N GLY A 39 0.48 -2.80 -7.05
CA GLY A 39 -0.31 -1.62 -6.68
C GLY A 39 -1.79 -1.90 -6.41
N ARG A 40 -2.30 -3.10 -6.75
CA ARG A 40 -3.68 -3.52 -6.43
C ARG A 40 -3.82 -4.21 -5.08
N LEU A 41 -2.71 -4.61 -4.46
CA LEU A 41 -2.68 -5.32 -3.19
C LEU A 41 -2.89 -4.38 -1.99
N ASP A 42 -3.37 -4.91 -0.86
CA ASP A 42 -3.31 -4.21 0.41
C ASP A 42 -1.88 -4.22 0.97
N GLY A 43 -1.60 -3.31 1.93
CA GLY A 43 -0.23 -3.13 2.43
C GLY A 43 0.38 -4.37 3.10
N ARG A 44 -0.43 -5.28 3.67
CA ARG A 44 0.08 -6.53 4.26
C ARG A 44 0.50 -7.51 3.17
N SER A 45 -0.35 -7.71 2.16
CA SER A 45 -0.02 -8.54 1.00
C SER A 45 1.18 -8.00 0.21
N LEU A 46 1.31 -6.68 0.10
CA LEU A 46 2.46 -6.04 -0.53
C LEU A 46 3.77 -6.31 0.24
N ALA A 47 3.71 -6.34 1.57
CA ALA A 47 4.88 -6.69 2.40
C ALA A 47 5.30 -8.14 2.20
N ALA A 48 4.34 -9.08 2.14
CA ALA A 48 4.62 -10.47 1.84
C ALA A 48 5.20 -10.66 0.42
N ALA A 49 4.63 -9.97 -0.56
CA ALA A 49 5.14 -9.95 -1.94
C ALA A 49 6.61 -9.48 -2.01
N GLY A 50 6.98 -8.47 -1.21
CA GLY A 50 8.37 -8.00 -1.14
C GLY A 50 9.39 -9.05 -0.69
N CYS A 51 8.96 -10.17 -0.11
CA CYS A 51 9.82 -11.26 0.32
C CYS A 51 10.06 -12.35 -0.74
N VAL A 52 9.36 -12.29 -1.89
CA VAL A 52 9.40 -13.36 -2.91
C VAL A 52 10.75 -13.41 -3.63
N CYS A 53 11.20 -12.28 -4.17
CA CYS A 53 12.51 -12.18 -4.83
C CYS A 53 13.03 -10.74 -4.85
N ARG A 54 14.26 -10.53 -5.34
CA ARG A 54 14.91 -9.21 -5.36
C ARG A 54 14.14 -8.17 -6.18
N LEU A 55 13.55 -8.57 -7.31
CA LEU A 55 12.78 -7.65 -8.14
C LEU A 55 11.47 -7.25 -7.45
N TRP A 56 10.72 -8.20 -6.90
CA TRP A 56 9.50 -7.92 -6.14
C TRP A 56 9.81 -7.02 -4.94
N ALA A 57 10.92 -7.27 -4.26
CA ALA A 57 11.40 -6.41 -3.19
C ALA A 57 11.69 -4.97 -3.68
N ALA A 58 12.31 -4.82 -4.85
CA ALA A 58 12.60 -3.50 -5.43
C ALA A 58 11.31 -2.77 -5.87
N VAL A 59 10.40 -3.46 -6.54
CA VAL A 59 9.14 -2.89 -7.05
C VAL A 59 8.19 -2.54 -5.91
N SER A 60 8.02 -3.41 -4.91
CA SER A 60 7.18 -3.15 -3.73
C SER A 60 7.60 -1.95 -2.89
N ARG A 61 8.84 -1.46 -3.07
CA ARG A 61 9.35 -0.25 -2.39
C ARG A 61 9.13 1.04 -3.20
N ARG A 62 8.70 0.98 -4.46
CA ARG A 62 8.51 2.17 -5.30
C ARG A 62 7.35 3.02 -4.80
N GLU A 63 7.55 4.34 -4.75
CA GLU A 63 6.51 5.27 -4.31
C GLU A 63 5.25 5.24 -5.19
N SER A 64 5.37 4.92 -6.49
CA SER A 64 4.22 4.77 -7.38
C SER A 64 3.29 3.62 -6.98
N VAL A 65 3.85 2.52 -6.47
CA VAL A 65 3.07 1.39 -5.94
C VAL A 65 2.32 1.83 -4.68
N TRP A 66 3.01 2.53 -3.76
CA TRP A 66 2.37 3.06 -2.56
C TRP A 66 1.36 4.18 -2.86
N GLU A 67 1.55 4.97 -3.92
CA GLU A 67 0.57 5.95 -4.40
C GLU A 67 -0.71 5.25 -4.86
N ALA A 68 -0.61 4.14 -5.60
CA ALA A 68 -1.76 3.33 -6.00
C ALA A 68 -2.48 2.72 -4.78
N VAL A 69 -1.72 2.10 -3.86
CA VAL A 69 -2.27 1.52 -2.61
C VAL A 69 -2.95 2.60 -1.77
N CYS A 70 -2.33 3.76 -1.57
CA CYS A 70 -2.94 4.86 -0.82
C CYS A 70 -4.10 5.50 -1.58
N GLY A 71 -4.04 5.55 -2.91
CA GLY A 71 -5.05 6.13 -3.80
C GLY A 71 -6.37 5.36 -3.78
N GLN A 72 -6.32 4.04 -3.55
CA GLN A 72 -7.51 3.25 -3.22
C GLN A 72 -8.19 3.76 -1.93
N HIS A 73 -7.42 4.41 -1.03
CA HIS A 73 -7.84 4.78 0.32
C HIS A 73 -8.20 6.28 0.51
N VAL A 74 -7.83 7.16 -0.41
CA VAL A 74 -8.07 8.61 -0.32
C VAL A 74 -9.30 9.01 -1.15
N ALA A 75 -10.26 9.67 -0.50
CA ALA A 75 -11.54 10.04 -1.11
C ALA A 75 -11.36 10.96 -2.33
N GLY A 76 -11.83 10.52 -3.51
CA GLY A 76 -11.77 11.29 -4.76
C GLY A 76 -10.89 10.68 -5.85
N GLY A 77 -10.31 9.49 -5.61
CA GLY A 77 -9.46 8.80 -6.57
C GLY A 77 -8.21 9.59 -6.91
N ALA A 78 -7.67 9.41 -8.12
CA ALA A 78 -6.45 10.06 -8.58
C ALA A 78 -6.46 11.60 -8.44
N ALA A 79 -7.64 12.23 -8.52
CA ALA A 79 -7.79 13.69 -8.39
C ALA A 79 -7.55 14.21 -6.96
N ALA A 80 -7.98 13.45 -5.94
CA ALA A 80 -7.67 13.77 -4.55
C ALA A 80 -6.23 13.38 -4.18
N GLY A 81 -5.70 12.33 -4.83
CA GLY A 81 -4.28 11.99 -4.77
C GLY A 81 -3.38 13.16 -5.18
N ALA A 82 -3.75 13.89 -6.23
CA ALA A 82 -3.03 15.07 -6.70
C ALA A 82 -3.04 16.24 -5.70
N GLN A 83 -4.15 16.48 -5.01
CA GLN A 83 -4.24 17.52 -3.97
C GLN A 83 -3.50 17.14 -2.68
N ALA A 84 -3.34 15.84 -2.41
CA ALA A 84 -2.59 15.32 -1.27
C ALA A 84 -1.06 15.32 -1.50
N ARG A 85 -0.58 15.40 -2.75
CA ARG A 85 0.86 15.39 -3.09
C ARG A 85 1.75 16.33 -2.26
N PRO A 86 1.41 17.60 -2.01
CA PRO A 86 2.24 18.46 -1.16
C PRO A 86 2.32 17.99 0.30
N VAL A 87 1.22 17.46 0.85
CA VAL A 87 1.19 16.91 2.22
C VAL A 87 1.96 15.61 2.31
N VAL A 88 1.78 14.73 1.31
CA VAL A 88 2.52 13.46 1.18
C VAL A 88 4.01 13.72 1.02
N ALA A 89 4.40 14.72 0.23
CA ALA A 89 5.80 15.13 0.08
C ALA A 89 6.37 15.64 1.42
N ALA A 90 5.61 16.45 2.17
CA ALA A 90 6.02 16.91 3.50
C ALA A 90 6.14 15.77 4.53
N LEU A 91 5.33 14.72 4.39
CA LEU A 91 5.44 13.48 5.17
C LEU A 91 6.65 12.62 4.78
N GLY A 92 7.22 12.83 3.59
CA GLY A 92 8.32 12.04 3.04
C GLY A 92 7.88 10.84 2.20
N GLY A 93 6.68 10.88 1.60
CA GLY A 93 6.21 9.88 0.64
C GLY A 93 4.95 9.12 1.05
N TYR A 94 4.34 8.43 0.08
CA TYR A 94 3.13 7.63 0.24
C TYR A 94 3.37 6.44 1.16
N ARG A 95 4.55 5.82 1.09
CA ARG A 95 4.89 4.71 1.98
C ARG A 95 4.90 5.12 3.45
N ARG A 96 5.33 6.35 3.75
CA ARG A 96 5.35 6.90 5.11
C ARG A 96 3.96 7.30 5.56
N LEU A 97 3.16 7.90 4.69
CA LEU A 97 1.74 8.15 4.94
C LEU A 97 0.98 6.84 5.27
N TYR A 98 1.21 5.77 4.51
CA TYR A 98 0.58 4.48 4.79
C TYR A 98 0.92 3.99 6.19
N ARG A 99 2.21 3.97 6.56
CA ARG A 99 2.64 3.44 7.86
C ARG A 99 2.13 4.27 9.05
N LEU A 100 2.08 5.59 8.92
CA LEU A 100 1.74 6.49 10.03
C LEU A 100 0.24 6.72 10.19
N CYS A 101 -0.51 6.69 9.08
CA CYS A 101 -1.92 7.08 9.08
C CYS A 101 -2.83 5.94 8.60
N LEU A 102 -2.58 5.39 7.41
CA LEU A 102 -3.51 4.44 6.79
C LEU A 102 -3.51 3.07 7.46
N GLY A 103 -2.35 2.44 7.63
CA GLY A 103 -2.20 1.12 8.24
C GLY A 103 -2.83 1.06 9.63
N PRO A 104 -2.47 1.95 10.58
CA PRO A 104 -3.09 1.97 11.90
C PRO A 104 -4.61 2.22 11.88
N ALA A 105 -5.10 3.08 10.98
CA ALA A 105 -6.53 3.32 10.84
C ALA A 105 -7.26 2.08 10.28
N LEU A 106 -6.68 1.41 9.28
CA LEU A 106 -7.23 0.19 8.69
C LEU A 106 -7.23 -0.98 9.67
N ASP A 107 -6.17 -1.14 10.46
CA ASP A 107 -6.06 -2.20 11.47
C ASP A 107 -7.08 -2.02 12.59
N ARG A 108 -7.33 -0.78 13.04
CA ARG A 108 -8.30 -0.47 14.10
C ARG A 108 -9.74 -0.57 13.67
N LEU A 109 -10.00 -0.35 12.39
CA LEU A 109 -11.35 -0.34 11.83
C LEU A 109 -11.72 -1.67 11.19
N GLY A 110 -11.02 -2.76 11.57
CA GLY A 110 -11.25 -4.12 11.10
C GLY A 110 -12.73 -4.41 10.86
N ALA A 111 -13.07 -4.72 9.60
CA ALA A 111 -14.41 -5.03 9.09
C ALA A 111 -15.51 -3.94 9.24
N GLY A 112 -15.25 -2.83 9.92
CA GLY A 112 -16.20 -1.74 10.17
C GLY A 112 -16.34 -0.75 9.02
N GLY A 113 -16.38 -1.22 7.78
CA GLY A 113 -16.73 -0.43 6.60
C GLY A 113 -15.79 0.73 6.24
N TRP A 114 -15.39 0.75 4.97
CA TRP A 114 -14.73 1.86 4.28
C TRP A 114 -15.14 3.30 4.70
N PRO A 115 -16.42 3.63 4.96
CA PRO A 115 -16.81 4.98 5.38
C PRO A 115 -16.21 5.42 6.72
N ALA A 116 -16.00 4.50 7.67
CA ALA A 116 -15.41 4.83 8.97
C ALA A 116 -13.89 5.07 8.83
N ALA A 117 -13.22 4.26 8.01
CA ALA A 117 -11.82 4.47 7.65
C ALA A 117 -11.62 5.83 6.99
N ARG A 118 -12.53 6.20 6.09
CA ARG A 118 -12.54 7.50 5.42
C ARG A 118 -12.60 8.68 6.39
N LEU A 119 -13.48 8.64 7.39
CA LEU A 119 -13.62 9.73 8.38
C LEU A 119 -12.41 9.82 9.29
N SER A 120 -11.89 8.66 9.74
CA SER A 120 -10.70 8.60 10.59
C SER A 120 -9.46 9.18 9.88
N LEU A 121 -9.30 8.89 8.58
CA LEU A 121 -8.21 9.43 7.78
C LEU A 121 -8.33 10.93 7.54
N SER A 122 -9.53 11.41 7.22
CA SER A 122 -9.79 12.84 7.06
C SER A 122 -9.43 13.62 8.32
N LEU A 123 -9.85 13.11 9.49
CA LEU A 123 -9.51 13.68 10.79
C LEU A 123 -7.99 13.60 11.07
N SER A 124 -7.36 12.46 10.82
CA SER A 124 -5.91 12.28 11.01
C SER A 124 -5.10 13.26 10.17
N LEU A 125 -5.49 13.46 8.90
CA LEU A 125 -4.83 14.39 7.99
C LEU A 125 -5.09 15.85 8.39
N SER A 126 -6.30 16.17 8.86
CA SER A 126 -6.61 17.50 9.39
C SER A 126 -5.76 17.82 10.62
N LEU A 127 -5.70 16.89 11.59
CA LEU A 127 -4.87 17.03 12.80
C LEU A 127 -3.38 17.10 12.47
N PHE A 128 -2.90 16.28 11.53
CA PHE A 128 -1.52 16.32 11.07
C PHE A 128 -1.19 17.66 10.38
N SER A 129 -2.10 18.17 9.54
CA SER A 129 -1.95 19.48 8.90
C SER A 129 -1.84 20.59 9.95
N ILE A 130 -2.73 20.57 10.96
CA ILE A 130 -2.69 21.49 12.10
C ILE A 130 -1.35 21.40 12.83
N GLU A 131 -0.89 20.19 13.17
CA GLU A 131 0.39 19.98 13.85
C GLU A 131 1.59 20.45 13.00
N CYS A 132 1.56 20.26 11.68
CA CYS A 132 2.59 20.78 10.78
C CYS A 132 2.63 22.31 10.77
N TYR A 133 1.46 22.96 10.75
CA TYR A 133 1.37 24.41 10.87
C TYR A 133 1.84 24.89 12.23
N GLU A 134 1.44 24.24 13.31
CA GLU A 134 1.88 24.54 14.68
C GLU A 134 3.38 24.31 14.85
N ARG A 135 3.98 23.28 14.25
CA ARG A 135 5.45 23.10 14.27
C ARG A 135 6.16 24.17 13.47
N ARG A 136 5.60 24.62 12.34
CA ARG A 136 6.19 25.72 11.53
C ARG A 136 6.07 27.07 12.25
N LEU A 137 4.95 27.33 12.93
CA LEU A 137 4.71 28.53 13.74
C LEU A 137 5.40 28.46 15.12
N GLY A 138 5.60 27.26 15.66
CA GLY A 138 6.18 26.98 16.96
C GLY A 138 7.70 26.90 16.96
N ARG A 139 8.35 26.77 15.78
CA ARG A 139 9.80 27.00 15.63
C ARG A 139 10.22 28.43 16.02
N GLU A 140 9.31 29.38 15.98
CA GLU A 140 9.50 30.74 16.52
C GLU A 140 9.31 30.83 18.04
N ARG A 141 8.74 29.80 18.71
CA ARG A 141 8.29 29.87 20.11
C ARG A 141 8.71 28.71 21.05
N GLY A 142 9.45 27.71 20.56
CA GLY A 142 10.15 26.74 21.42
C GLY A 142 9.27 25.78 22.23
N HIS A 143 8.15 25.27 21.68
CA HIS A 143 7.28 24.31 22.38
C HIS A 143 7.54 22.83 22.01
N PRO A 144 7.39 21.88 22.96
CA PRO A 144 7.44 20.44 22.68
C PRO A 144 6.17 19.96 21.96
N LEU A 145 6.28 18.81 21.29
CA LEU A 145 5.25 18.16 20.45
C LEU A 145 3.82 18.26 21.04
N PRO A 146 2.81 18.66 20.24
CA PRO A 146 1.44 18.71 20.72
C PRO A 146 0.87 17.30 20.93
N ALA A 147 0.11 17.15 22.02
CA ALA A 147 -0.47 15.88 22.48
C ALA A 147 -1.55 15.29 21.55
N SER A 148 -1.88 15.95 20.44
CA SER A 148 -3.00 15.64 19.54
C SER A 148 -2.82 14.37 18.72
N LEU A 149 -1.60 13.83 18.59
CA LEU A 149 -1.34 12.56 17.88
C LEU A 149 -1.16 11.34 18.78
N LEU A 150 -1.35 11.45 20.10
CA LEU A 150 -1.28 10.29 21.00
C LEU A 150 -2.28 9.19 20.60
N PHE A 151 -3.40 9.57 19.97
CA PHE A 151 -4.38 8.63 19.49
C PHE A 151 -3.82 7.69 18.41
N LEU A 152 -2.86 8.09 17.57
CA LEU A 152 -2.24 7.21 16.56
C LEU A 152 -1.23 6.23 17.19
N GLY A 153 -0.72 6.52 18.39
CA GLY A 153 0.32 5.74 19.07
C GLY A 153 -0.17 4.67 20.05
N HIS A 154 -1.44 4.70 20.48
CA HIS A 154 -1.96 3.68 21.41
C HIS A 154 -2.56 2.47 20.69
N GLY A 155 -1.73 1.47 20.47
CA GLY A 155 -2.11 0.12 20.03
C GLY A 155 -2.56 -0.79 21.18
N ASN A 156 -3.30 -0.29 22.17
CA ASN A 156 -3.88 -1.19 23.17
C ASN A 156 -5.36 -1.42 22.83
N PRO A 157 -5.80 -2.66 22.52
CA PRO A 157 -7.22 -2.96 22.51
C PRO A 157 -7.74 -2.71 23.93
N VAL A 158 -8.62 -1.71 24.07
CA VAL A 158 -9.36 -1.52 25.31
C VAL A 158 -10.34 -2.68 25.37
N ASP A 159 -9.96 -3.71 26.10
CA ASP A 159 -10.83 -4.84 26.40
C ASP A 159 -11.97 -4.31 27.28
N VAL A 160 -13.19 -4.29 26.73
CA VAL A 160 -14.40 -3.93 27.46
C VAL A 160 -14.97 -5.22 28.02
N SER A 161 -14.61 -5.52 29.29
CA SER A 161 -15.35 -6.44 30.15
C SER A 161 -16.48 -5.72 30.88
#